data_AF-A0A553JVH8-F1
#
_entry.id   AF-A0A553JVH8-F1
#
_cell.length_a   1.000
_cell.length_b   1.000
_cell.length_c   1.000
_cell.angle_alpha   90.00
_cell.angle_beta   90.00
_cell.angle_gamma   90.00
#
_symmetry.space_group_name_H-M   'P 1'
#
loop_
_entity.id
_entity.type
_entity.pdbx_description
1 polymer ?
#
loop_
_entity_poly.entity_id
_entity_poly.type
_entity_poly.pdbx_seq_one_letter_code
_entity_poly.pdbx_strand_id
1 'polypeptide(L)'
;IFDAKYRLDFAVSGSSYEKRYGMPGPMEDDINTMHRYRDSLVARRGGPYERTAFGAYVLFPWHDEDSYQAHPLYKSINDVNIGGLPFLPNATRLVEQFIERLIEKNPEELQNEG
;
A
#
# COMPACT_ATOMS: atom_id res chain seq x y z
N ILE A 1 5.61 3.81 -5.48
CA ILE A 1 6.48 2.61 -5.45
C ILE A 1 5.58 1.40 -5.25
N PHE A 2 5.78 0.33 -6.01
CA PHE A 2 5.11 -0.94 -5.79
C PHE A 2 6.16 -2.01 -5.49
N ASP A 3 5.94 -2.82 -4.46
CA ASP A 3 6.78 -3.96 -4.11
C ASP A 3 5.90 -5.21 -3.98
N ALA A 4 6.11 -6.18 -4.87
CA ALA A 4 5.34 -7.41 -4.90
C ALA A 4 6.09 -8.52 -4.18
N LYS A 5 5.44 -9.15 -3.19
CA LYS A 5 6.01 -10.26 -2.43
C LYS A 5 5.00 -11.38 -2.26
N TYR A 6 5.46 -12.62 -2.40
CA TYR A 6 4.62 -13.80 -2.19
C TYR A 6 4.59 -14.22 -0.72
N ARG A 7 4.13 -13.33 0.15
CA ARG A 7 4.03 -13.51 1.61
C ARG A 7 2.82 -12.74 2.14
N LEU A 8 2.15 -13.29 3.16
CA LEU A 8 1.05 -12.65 3.87
C LEU A 8 0.99 -13.20 5.30
N ASP A 9 0.29 -12.48 6.17
CA ASP A 9 -0.12 -12.96 7.49
C ASP A 9 -1.58 -13.42 7.41
N PHE A 10 -1.86 -14.61 7.94
CA PHE A 10 -3.20 -15.21 7.93
C PHE A 10 -4.08 -14.75 9.10
N ALA A 11 -3.63 -13.79 9.91
CA ALA A 11 -4.33 -13.35 11.11
C ALA A 11 -4.74 -14.54 12.00
N VAL A 12 -3.77 -15.41 12.30
CA VAL A 12 -4.01 -16.60 13.13
C VAL A 12 -4.54 -16.17 14.50
N SER A 13 -5.59 -16.84 15.00
CA SER A 13 -6.24 -16.46 16.26
C SER A 13 -5.24 -16.33 17.42
N GLY A 14 -5.29 -15.20 18.12
CA GLY A 14 -4.40 -14.90 19.25
C GLY A 14 -3.05 -14.26 18.87
N SER A 15 -2.71 -14.23 17.57
CA SER A 15 -1.53 -13.52 17.07
C SER A 15 -1.65 -12.01 17.27
N SER A 16 -0.50 -11.31 17.25
CA SER A 16 -0.49 -9.85 17.28
C SER A 16 -1.16 -9.24 16.06
N TYR A 17 -1.00 -9.88 14.89
CA TYR A 17 -1.59 -9.43 13.64
C TYR A 17 -3.12 -9.48 13.67
N GLU A 18 -3.68 -10.61 14.12
CA GLU A 18 -5.13 -10.78 14.28
C GLU A 18 -5.72 -9.72 15.22
N LYS A 19 -5.10 -9.46 16.37
CA LYS A 19 -5.57 -8.43 17.31
C LYS A 19 -5.59 -7.03 16.73
N ARG A 20 -4.72 -6.73 15.76
CA ARG A 20 -4.59 -5.41 15.15
C ARG A 20 -5.47 -5.24 13.91
N TYR A 21 -5.55 -6.26 13.06
CA TYR A 21 -6.18 -6.16 11.75
C TYR A 21 -7.42 -7.05 11.58
N GLY A 22 -7.55 -8.12 12.37
CA GLY A 22 -8.73 -8.98 12.42
C GLY A 22 -8.94 -9.89 11.20
N MET A 23 -8.14 -9.74 10.15
CA MET A 23 -8.25 -10.55 8.91
C MET A 23 -6.91 -10.62 8.19
N PRO A 24 -6.72 -11.58 7.26
CA PRO A 24 -5.46 -11.75 6.54
C PRO A 24 -5.05 -10.52 5.73
N GLY A 25 -3.74 -10.30 5.59
CA GLY A 25 -3.18 -9.15 4.88
C GLY A 25 -1.67 -9.23 4.70
N PRO A 26 -1.02 -8.19 4.16
CA PRO A 26 0.42 -8.18 3.96
C PRO A 26 1.18 -8.20 5.29
N MET A 27 2.45 -8.62 5.28
CA MET A 27 3.29 -8.59 6.47
C MET A 27 3.51 -7.14 6.95
N GLU A 28 3.43 -6.91 8.28
CA GLU A 28 3.71 -5.57 8.85
C GLU A 28 5.13 -5.08 8.50
N ASP A 29 6.12 -5.98 8.47
CA ASP A 29 7.50 -5.65 8.14
C ASP A 29 7.66 -5.12 6.70
N ASP A 30 6.85 -5.62 5.77
CA ASP A 30 6.85 -5.16 4.38
C ASP A 30 6.24 -3.75 4.29
N ILE A 31 5.16 -3.49 5.03
CA ILE A 31 4.57 -2.14 5.15
C ILE A 31 5.57 -1.16 5.76
N ASN A 32 6.22 -1.52 6.86
CA ASN A 32 7.24 -0.69 7.52
C ASN A 32 8.44 -0.41 6.60
N THR A 33 8.80 -1.38 5.75
CA THR A 33 9.83 -1.19 4.73
C THR A 33 9.38 -0.19 3.66
N MET A 34 8.11 -0.24 3.24
CA MET A 34 7.54 0.71 2.30
C MET A 34 7.44 2.14 2.85
N HIS A 35 7.18 2.32 4.16
CA HIS A 35 7.35 3.62 4.82
C HIS A 35 8.78 4.16 4.61
N ARG A 36 9.79 3.38 4.98
CA ARG A 36 11.20 3.76 4.84
C ARG A 36 11.58 4.10 3.39
N TYR A 37 11.15 3.29 2.42
CA TYR A 37 11.44 3.56 1.01
C TYR A 37 10.82 4.86 0.54
N ARG A 38 9.55 5.11 0.86
CA ARG A 38 8.88 6.37 0.50
C ARG A 38 9.54 7.59 1.13
N ASP A 39 9.92 7.51 2.42
CA ASP A 39 10.59 8.60 3.13
C ASP A 39 12.01 8.85 2.61
N SER A 40 12.71 7.80 2.16
CA SER A 40 14.10 7.90 1.68
C SER A 40 14.24 8.51 0.27
N LEU A 41 13.18 8.49 -0.55
CA LEU A 41 13.21 8.97 -1.93
C LEU A 41 13.06 10.50 -2.00
N VAL A 42 14.18 11.18 -1.81
CA VAL A 42 14.31 12.63 -1.92
C VAL A 42 15.13 13.03 -3.14
N ALA A 43 14.75 14.14 -3.78
CA ALA A 43 15.53 14.73 -4.86
C ALA A 43 15.77 16.22 -4.59
N ARG A 44 16.88 16.73 -5.14
CA ARG A 44 17.24 18.14 -5.04
C ARG A 44 17.05 18.82 -6.39
N ARG A 45 16.05 19.70 -6.52
CA ARG A 45 15.84 20.54 -7.71
C ARG A 45 16.02 22.01 -7.37
N GLY A 46 17.28 22.43 -7.17
CA GLY A 46 17.63 23.84 -6.98
C GLY A 46 17.31 24.46 -5.61
N GLY A 47 16.96 23.63 -4.61
CA GLY A 47 16.59 24.07 -3.25
C GLY A 47 16.84 22.97 -2.19
N PRO A 48 16.14 22.97 -1.04
CA PRO A 48 16.22 21.86 -0.06
C PRO A 48 15.75 20.53 -0.67
N TYR A 49 16.02 19.42 0.02
CA TYR A 49 15.56 18.11 -0.42
C TYR A 49 14.03 18.04 -0.35
N GLU A 50 13.41 17.70 -1.48
CA GLU A 50 11.97 17.49 -1.57
C GLU A 50 11.68 16.02 -1.80
N ARG A 51 10.58 15.55 -1.21
CA ARG A 51 10.12 14.19 -1.35
C ARG A 51 9.53 13.98 -2.74
N THR A 52 9.94 12.91 -3.41
CA THR A 52 9.53 12.64 -4.80
C THR A 52 8.54 11.49 -4.95
N ALA A 53 8.46 10.62 -3.93
CA ALA A 53 7.56 9.49 -3.96
C ALA A 53 6.18 9.87 -3.41
N PHE A 54 5.16 9.78 -4.26
CA PHE A 54 3.75 9.95 -3.88
C PHE A 54 3.30 8.92 -2.83
N GLY A 55 3.56 7.65 -3.09
CA GLY A 55 3.07 6.56 -2.25
C GLY A 55 3.87 5.28 -2.40
N ALA A 56 3.61 4.33 -1.53
CA ALA A 56 4.35 3.08 -1.43
C ALA A 56 3.44 1.92 -1.03
N TYR A 57 3.29 0.94 -1.93
CA TYR A 57 2.26 -0.09 -1.83
C TYR A 57 2.86 -1.49 -1.92
N VAL A 58 2.43 -2.37 -1.02
CA VAL A 58 2.77 -3.79 -1.03
C VAL A 58 1.74 -4.56 -1.86
N LEU A 59 2.19 -5.36 -2.83
CA LEU A 59 1.33 -6.31 -3.55
C LEU A 59 1.53 -7.71 -2.96
N PHE A 60 0.44 -8.36 -2.53
CA PHE A 60 0.52 -9.63 -1.78
C PHE A 60 -0.52 -10.67 -2.27
N PRO A 61 -0.28 -11.97 -2.07
CA PRO A 61 -1.07 -13.03 -2.70
C PRO A 61 -2.34 -13.34 -1.90
N TRP A 62 -3.40 -12.57 -2.14
CA TRP A 62 -4.72 -12.78 -1.52
C TRP A 62 -5.84 -12.69 -2.56
N HIS A 63 -6.86 -13.54 -2.42
CA HIS A 63 -7.89 -13.72 -3.45
C HIS A 63 -9.21 -12.99 -3.14
N ASP A 64 -9.53 -12.73 -1.88
CA ASP A 64 -10.80 -12.12 -1.48
C ASP A 64 -10.64 -10.60 -1.43
N GLU A 65 -10.74 -9.98 -2.61
CA GLU A 65 -10.61 -8.54 -2.79
C GLU A 65 -11.73 -7.77 -2.10
N ASP A 66 -12.97 -8.27 -2.16
CA ASP A 66 -14.15 -7.58 -1.63
C ASP A 66 -14.08 -7.44 -0.11
N SER A 67 -13.77 -8.52 0.61
CA SER A 67 -13.58 -8.46 2.06
C SER A 67 -12.37 -7.61 2.45
N TYR A 68 -11.29 -7.66 1.66
CA TYR A 68 -10.07 -6.95 1.96
C TYR A 68 -10.21 -5.41 1.89
N GLN A 69 -11.21 -4.87 1.20
CA GLN A 69 -11.49 -3.43 1.23
C GLN A 69 -11.81 -2.90 2.64
N ALA A 70 -12.22 -3.77 3.57
CA ALA A 70 -12.41 -3.40 4.98
C ALA A 70 -11.11 -3.35 5.79
N HIS A 71 -10.02 -3.96 5.29
CA HIS A 71 -8.75 -4.11 5.99
C HIS A 71 -8.12 -2.74 6.30
N PRO A 72 -7.57 -2.50 7.51
CA PRO A 72 -6.96 -1.21 7.86
C PRO A 72 -5.83 -0.80 6.91
N LEU A 73 -4.99 -1.74 6.48
CA LEU A 73 -3.91 -1.51 5.50
C LEU A 73 -4.39 -1.27 4.05
N TYR A 74 -5.66 -1.54 3.73
CA TYR A 74 -6.25 -1.05 2.48
C TYR A 74 -6.69 0.41 2.64
N LYS A 75 -7.36 0.72 3.76
CA LYS A 75 -7.85 2.08 4.07
C LYS A 75 -6.72 3.10 4.19
N SER A 76 -5.59 2.69 4.76
CA SER A 76 -4.40 3.53 4.93
C SER A 76 -3.82 4.07 3.60
N ILE A 77 -4.15 3.44 2.47
CA ILE A 77 -3.80 3.95 1.14
C ILE A 77 -4.39 5.35 0.93
N ASN A 78 -5.64 5.59 1.37
CA ASN A 78 -6.27 6.89 1.23
C ASN A 78 -5.83 7.89 2.32
N ASP A 79 -5.41 7.39 3.49
CA ASP A 79 -5.05 8.25 4.62
C ASP A 79 -3.61 8.76 4.53
N VAL A 80 -2.68 7.88 4.13
CA VAL A 80 -1.25 8.16 4.16
C VAL A 80 -0.52 7.65 2.92
N ASN A 81 -1.21 7.30 1.83
CA ASN A 81 -0.57 6.82 0.59
C ASN A 81 0.41 5.64 0.78
N ILE A 82 0.18 4.83 1.82
CA ILE A 82 0.91 3.58 2.09
C ILE A 82 -0.10 2.51 2.49
N GLY A 83 0.06 1.32 1.94
CA GLY A 83 -0.80 0.19 2.29
C GLY A 83 -0.49 -1.06 1.48
N GLY A 84 -1.41 -2.01 1.53
CA GLY A 84 -1.32 -3.26 0.76
C GLY A 84 -2.49 -3.44 -0.18
N LEU A 85 -2.24 -4.02 -1.36
CA LEU A 85 -3.25 -4.40 -2.34
C LEU A 85 -3.10 -5.90 -2.66
N PRO A 86 -4.20 -6.67 -2.67
CA PRO A 86 -4.17 -8.06 -3.11
C PRO A 86 -3.84 -8.10 -4.60
N PHE A 87 -2.99 -9.04 -4.99
CA PHE A 87 -2.57 -9.17 -6.38
C PHE A 87 -2.24 -10.63 -6.72
N LEU A 88 -3.20 -11.30 -7.36
CA LEU A 88 -3.05 -12.62 -7.97
C LEU A 88 -3.54 -12.56 -9.41
N PRO A 89 -3.16 -13.50 -10.30
CA PRO A 89 -3.62 -13.50 -11.69
C PRO A 89 -5.16 -13.46 -11.86
N ASN A 90 -5.91 -13.91 -10.86
CA ASN A 90 -7.37 -13.91 -10.82
C ASN A 90 -7.97 -12.92 -9.79
N ALA A 91 -7.15 -12.05 -9.21
CA ALA A 91 -7.53 -11.05 -8.21
C ALA A 91 -6.68 -9.78 -8.42
N THR A 92 -7.00 -9.03 -9.47
CA THR A 92 -6.28 -7.82 -9.89
C THR A 92 -7.14 -6.55 -9.80
N ARG A 93 -8.44 -6.69 -9.51
CA ARG A 93 -9.44 -5.62 -9.64
C ARG A 93 -9.07 -4.38 -8.84
N LEU A 94 -8.65 -4.55 -7.58
CA LEU A 94 -8.29 -3.43 -6.72
C LEU A 94 -7.02 -2.72 -7.18
N VAL A 95 -6.05 -3.45 -7.73
CA VAL A 95 -4.83 -2.86 -8.28
C VAL A 95 -5.13 -2.09 -9.55
N GLU A 96 -5.95 -2.64 -10.45
CA GLU A 96 -6.38 -1.98 -11.68
C GLU A 96 -7.12 -0.67 -11.38
N GLN A 97 -8.16 -0.72 -10.52
CA GLN A 97 -8.90 0.46 -10.09
C GLN A 97 -8.01 1.50 -9.41
N PHE A 98 -7.01 1.06 -8.67
CA PHE A 98 -6.06 1.96 -8.03
C PHE A 98 -5.16 2.64 -9.07
N ILE A 99 -4.61 1.89 -10.03
CA ILE A 99 -3.76 2.43 -11.10
C ILE A 99 -4.55 3.39 -11.99
N GLU A 100 -5.78 3.05 -12.39
CA GLU A 100 -6.66 3.94 -13.16
C GLU A 100 -6.84 5.28 -12.44
N ARG A 101 -7.17 5.23 -11.14
CA ARG A 101 -7.28 6.44 -10.30
C ARG A 101 -6.00 7.26 -10.26
N LEU A 102 -4.82 6.61 -10.23
CA LEU A 102 -3.54 7.33 -10.25
C LEU A 102 -3.25 8.00 -11.59
N ILE A 103 -3.70 7.41 -12.69
CA ILE A 103 -3.53 7.96 -14.04
C ILE A 103 -4.47 9.16 -14.26
N GLU A 104 -5.68 9.11 -13.69
CA GLU A 104 -6.67 10.18 -13.80
C GLU A 104 -6.34 11.42 -12.95
N LYS A 105 -5.61 11.25 -11.84
CA LYS A 105 -5.20 12.38 -10.99
C LYS A 105 -4.04 13.17 -11.59
N ASN A 106 -4.12 14.50 -11.50
CA ASN A 106 -3.01 15.38 -11.90
C ASN A 106 -1.86 15.27 -10.86
N PRO A 107 -0.56 15.25 -11.26
CA PRO A 107 0.58 15.24 -10.33
C PRO A 107 0.52 16.23 -9.15
N GLU A 108 -0.07 17.41 -9.33
CA GLU A 108 -0.27 18.37 -8.23
C GLU A 108 -1.29 17.92 -7.18
N GLU A 109 -2.35 17.21 -7.58
CA GLU A 109 -3.37 16.67 -6.67
C GLU A 109 -2.80 15.50 -5.86
N LEU A 110 -1.99 14.66 -6.50
CA LEU A 110 -1.28 13.55 -5.85
C LEU A 110 -0.32 14.07 -4.77
N GLN A 111 0.43 15.14 -5.03
CA GLN A 111 1.42 15.62 -4.07
C GLN A 111 0.81 16.30 -2.83
N ASN A 112 -0.43 16.78 -2.92
CA ASN A 112 -1.15 17.36 -1.78
C ASN A 112 -1.79 16.31 -0.83
N GLU A 113 -1.94 15.06 -1.29
CA GLU A 113 -2.55 13.98 -0.53
C GLU A 113 -1.55 13.12 0.26
N GLY A 114 -0.24 13.28 0.04
CA GLY A 114 0.83 12.44 0.62
C GLY A 114 1.64 13.10 1.73
#